data_AF-A0A0S8KV26-F1
#
_entry.id   AF-A0A0S8KV26-F1
#
_cell.length_a   1.000
_cell.length_b   1.000
_cell.length_c   1.000
_cell.angle_alpha   90.00
_cell.angle_beta   90.00
_cell.angle_gamma   90.00
#
_symmetry.space_group_name_H-M   'P 1'
#
loop_
_entity.id
_entity.type
_entity.pdbx_description
1 polymer ?
#
loop_
_entity_poly.entity_id
_entity_poly.type
_entity_poly.pdbx_seq_one_letter_code
_entity_poly.pdbx_strand_id
1 'polypeptide(L)' 'MTHVCNGKVVYQIETANHLYQLEIDSTSSEWITTYLVPGFKSITLMRWIHRGMETGDGSFIRLK' A
#
# COMPACT_ATOMS: atom_id res chain seq x y z
N MET A 1 -1.10 -0.45 11.16
CA MET A 1 -2.50 -0.94 11.19
C MET A 1 -2.98 -1.17 9.76
N THR A 2 -3.79 -2.19 9.49
CA THR A 2 -4.41 -2.44 8.17
C THR A 2 -5.92 -2.40 8.30
N HIS A 3 -6.61 -1.58 7.50
CA HIS A 3 -8.07 -1.53 7.47
C HIS A 3 -8.59 -1.50 6.02
N VAL A 4 -9.80 -2.01 5.81
CA VAL A 4 -10.47 -2.02 4.50
C VAL A 4 -11.62 -1.04 4.54
N CYS A 5 -11.65 -0.09 3.61
CA CYS A 5 -12.72 0.90 3.48
C CYS A 5 -13.02 1.13 1.99
N ASN A 6 -14.29 1.04 1.59
CA ASN A 6 -14.76 1.31 0.22
C ASN A 6 -13.93 0.62 -0.89
N GLY A 7 -13.60 -0.66 -0.72
CA GLY A 7 -12.79 -1.39 -1.69
C GLY A 7 -11.30 -1.04 -1.71
N LYS A 8 -10.82 -0.22 -0.77
CA LYS A 8 -9.39 0.07 -0.58
C LYS A 8 -8.86 -0.57 0.69
N VAL A 9 -7.65 -1.11 0.62
CA VAL A 9 -6.86 -1.52 1.77
C VAL A 9 -5.87 -0.41 2.11
N VAL A 10 -5.91 0.04 3.35
CA VAL A 10 -5.04 1.11 3.84
C VAL A 10 -4.01 0.52 4.79
N TYR A 11 -2.73 0.76 4.49
CA TYR A 11 -1.60 0.42 5.33
C TYR A 11 -1.01 1.67 5.96
N GLN A 12 -0.86 1.64 7.27
CA GLN A 12 -0.03 2.61 7.98
C GLN A 12 1.35 2.02 8.21
N ILE A 13 2.37 2.72 7.70
CA ILE A 13 3.78 2.34 7.79
C ILE A 13 4.45 3.37 8.68
N GLU A 14 4.81 2.93 9.89
CA GLU A 14 5.50 3.78 10.86
C GLU A 14 7.00 3.48 10.84
N THR A 15 7.79 4.54 10.79
CA THR A 15 9.24 4.53 10.97
C THR A 15 9.59 5.35 12.20
N ALA A 16 10.86 5.38 12.61
CA ALA A 16 11.29 6.10 13.81
C ALA A 16 10.80 7.57 13.87
N ASN A 17 10.69 8.25 12.72
CA ASN A 17 10.36 9.68 12.66
C ASN A 17 9.12 10.00 11.83
N HIS A 18 8.61 9.04 11.05
CA HIS A 18 7.62 9.30 10.02
C HIS A 18 6.49 8.30 10.05
N LEU A 19 5.30 8.80 9.75
CA LEU A 19 4.12 7.98 9.51
C LEU A 19 3.69 8.13 8.06
N TYR A 20 3.65 7.02 7.34
CA TYR A 20 3.16 6.96 5.97
C TYR A 20 1.84 6.21 5.90
N GLN A 21 1.03 6.58 4.91
CA GLN A 21 -0.16 5.85 4.52
C GLN A 21 -0.01 5.39 3.07
N LEU A 22 -0.30 4.12 2.85
CA LEU A 22 -0.42 3.50 1.54
C LEU A 22 -1.86 3.01 1.34
N GLU A 23 -2.54 3.49 0.32
CA GLU A 23 -3.84 3.02 -0.12
C GLU A 23 -3.68 2.12 -1.34
N ILE A 24 -4.24 0.91 -1.27
CA ILE A 24 -4.24 -0.06 -2.37
C ILE A 24 -5.68 -0.40 -2.71
N ASP A 25 -6.03 -0.37 -3.98
CA ASP A 25 -7.33 -0.86 -4.44
C ASP A 25 -7.39 -2.40 -4.30
N SER A 26 -8.28 -2.87 -3.43
CA SER A 26 -8.49 -4.30 -3.18
C SER A 26 -9.19 -5.04 -4.32
N THR A 27 -9.74 -4.30 -5.30
CA THR A 27 -10.31 -4.84 -6.53
C THR A 27 -9.26 -4.99 -7.64
N SER A 28 -8.06 -4.43 -7.45
CA SER A 28 -6.95 -4.57 -8.40
C SER A 28 -6.56 -6.04 -8.56
N SER A 29 -6.38 -6.49 -9.81
CA SER A 29 -5.86 -7.83 -10.10
C SER A 29 -4.48 -8.07 -9.48
N GLU A 30 -3.67 -7.01 -9.34
CA GLU A 30 -2.36 -7.04 -8.68
C GLU A 30 -2.48 -7.21 -7.16
N TRP A 31 -3.56 -6.73 -6.54
CA TRP A 31 -3.84 -7.00 -5.14
C TRP A 31 -4.16 -8.48 -4.89
N ILE A 32 -5.00 -9.06 -5.75
CA ILE A 32 -5.39 -10.48 -5.67
C ILE A 32 -4.15 -11.38 -5.78
N THR A 33 -3.22 -11.09 -6.69
CA THR A 33 -1.98 -11.86 -6.84
C THR A 33 -1.01 -11.68 -5.67
N THR A 34 -1.03 -10.53 -4.99
CA THR A 34 -0.18 -10.24 -3.82
C THR A 34 -0.50 -11.13 -2.61
N TYR A 35 -1.77 -11.47 -2.41
CA TYR A 35 -2.20 -12.28 -1.26
C TYR A 35 -2.19 -13.79 -1.52
N LEU A 36 -2.20 -14.22 -2.79
CA LEU A 36 -2.15 -15.64 -3.15
C LEU A 36 -0.76 -16.26 -2.98
N VAL A 37 0.32 -15.46 -2.87
CA VAL A 37 1.69 -15.97 -2.71
C VAL A 37 2.43 -15.20 -1.59
N PRO A 38 2.40 -15.69 -0.34
CA PRO A 38 2.94 -15.00 0.84
C PRO A 38 4.41 -14.57 0.73
N GLY A 39 5.21 -15.30 -0.05
CA GLY A 39 6.63 -15.02 -0.26
C GLY A 39 6.92 -13.69 -0.98
N PHE A 40 5.95 -13.10 -1.68
CA PHE A 40 6.14 -11.86 -2.45
C PHE A 40 5.54 -10.62 -1.79
N LYS A 41 4.93 -10.75 -0.62
CA LYS A 41 4.19 -9.65 0.04
C LYS A 41 5.02 -8.36 0.17
N SER A 42 6.28 -8.49 0.59
CA SER A 42 7.18 -7.34 0.75
C SER A 42 7.55 -6.69 -0.58
N ILE A 43 7.77 -7.48 -1.64
CA ILE A 43 8.11 -6.98 -2.97
C ILE A 43 6.94 -6.21 -3.56
N THR A 44 5.72 -6.74 -3.45
CA THR A 44 4.56 -6.06 -4.02
C THR A 44 4.20 -4.80 -3.24
N LEU A 45 4.33 -4.81 -1.90
CA LEU A 45 4.20 -3.58 -1.11
C LEU A 45 5.17 -2.48 -1.58
N MET A 46 6.43 -2.83 -1.85
CA MET A 46 7.40 -1.87 -2.37
C MET A 46 7.02 -1.34 -3.77
N ARG A 47 6.43 -2.17 -4.64
CA ARG A 47 5.93 -1.72 -5.96
C ARG A 47 4.79 -0.70 -5.82
N TRP A 48 3.85 -0.94 -4.91
CA TRP A 48 2.75 -0.01 -4.66
C TRP A 48 3.24 1.32 -4.09
N ILE A 49 4.20 1.29 -3.16
CA ILE A 49 4.84 2.51 -2.64
C ILE A 49 5.53 3.28 -3.79
N HIS A 50 6.34 2.59 -4.59
CA HIS A 50 7.04 3.21 -5.72
C HIS A 50 6.07 3.86 -6.71
N ARG A 51 5.00 3.14 -7.07
CA ARG A 51 3.97 3.65 -7.96
C ARG A 51 3.31 4.91 -7.41
N GLY A 52 2.90 4.91 -6.14
CA GLY A 52 2.29 6.07 -5.51
C GLY A 52 3.23 7.28 -5.44
N MET A 53 4.53 7.05 -5.29
CA MET A 53 5.56 8.10 -5.37
C MET A 53 5.73 8.66 -6.79
N GLU A 54 5.69 7.80 -7.82
CA GLU A 54 5.86 8.21 -9.23
C GLU A 54 4.62 8.92 -9.79
N THR A 55 3.43 8.41 -9.49
CA THR A 55 2.17 8.96 -10.04
C THR A 55 1.73 10.21 -9.31
N GLY A 56 2.07 10.36 -8.02
CA GLY A 56 1.62 11.47 -7.19
C GLY A 56 0.10 11.51 -7.01
N ASP A 57 -0.58 10.38 -7.19
CA ASP A 57 -2.05 10.27 -7.15
C ASP A 57 -2.65 10.28 -5.73
N GLY A 58 -1.80 10.41 -4.70
CA GLY A 58 -2.21 10.39 -3.30
C GLY A 58 -2.39 8.98 -2.72
N SER A 59 -2.12 7.92 -3.49
CA SER A 59 -2.14 6.54 -2.96
C SER A 59 -1.01 6.27 -1.96
N PHE A 60 0.07 7.06 -2.00
CA PHE A 60 1.12 7.03 -0.98
C PHE A 60 1.39 8.43 -0.46
N ILE A 61 1.16 8.66 0.83
CA ILE A 61 1.33 9.97 1.47
C ILE A 61 2.07 9.86 2.79
N ARG A 62 2.77 10.94 3.16
CA ARG A 62 3.33 11.12 4.50
C ARG A 62 2.33 11.90 5.35
N LEU A 63 1.95 11.33 6.48
CA LEU A 63 1.01 11.92 7.45
C LEU A 63 1.73 12.73 8.54
N LYS A 64 2.96 12.34 8.90
CA LYS A 64 3.81 13.00 9.91
C LYS A 64 5.28 12.85 9.56
#